data_AF-A0A8T3BZH5-F1
#
_entry.id   AF-A0A8T3BZH5-F1
#
_cell.length_a   1.000
_cell.length_b   1.000
_cell.length_c   1.000
_cell.angle_alpha   90.00
_cell.angle_beta   90.00
_cell.angle_gamma   90.00
#
_symmetry.space_group_name_H-M   'P 1'
#
loop_
_entity.id
_entity.type
_entity.pdbx_description
1 polymer ?
#
loop_
_entity_poly.entity_id
_entity_poly.type
_entity_poly.pdbx_seq_one_letter_code
_entity_poly.pdbx_strand_id
1 'polypeptide(L)'
;MVVTASRKRFRTTFTVEQKEKMLGFAERVGWRLQKQHENAIDEFCNEIGVRQKVFKVWMHNNKHFIRKQQLLMQKQPHEQLEPSVFSNGISSKSW
;
A
#
# COMPACT_ATOMS: atom_id res chain seq x y z
N MET A 1 0.98 26.07 34.71
CA MET A 1 0.61 25.32 33.49
C MET A 1 1.69 24.30 33.22
N VAL A 2 1.37 23.00 33.27
CA VAL A 2 2.36 21.97 32.97
C VAL A 2 2.47 21.87 31.45
N VAL A 3 3.55 22.42 30.88
CA VAL A 3 3.90 22.20 29.47
C VAL A 3 4.30 20.74 29.31
N THR A 4 3.35 19.90 28.90
CA THR A 4 3.67 18.55 28.44
C THR A 4 4.38 18.70 27.09
N ALA A 5 5.71 18.68 27.12
CA ALA A 5 6.51 18.66 25.91
C ALA A 5 6.01 17.51 25.03
N SER A 6 5.43 17.84 23.87
CA SER A 6 4.94 16.87 22.90
C SER A 6 6.09 15.95 22.52
N ARG A 7 6.13 14.77 23.14
CA ARG A 7 7.20 13.79 22.92
C ARG A 7 7.11 13.40 21.45
N LYS A 8 8.04 13.94 20.65
CA LYS A 8 8.07 13.75 19.20
C LYS A 8 8.04 12.23 18.94
N ARG A 9 6.98 11.76 18.29
CA ARG A 9 6.79 10.32 18.08
C ARG A 9 7.91 9.84 17.17
N PHE A 10 8.70 8.88 17.62
CA PHE A 10 9.69 8.24 16.76
C PHE A 10 8.97 7.54 15.61
N ARG A 11 9.46 7.77 14.39
CA ARG A 11 8.97 7.10 13.21
C ARG A 11 9.27 5.61 13.37
N THR A 12 8.23 4.80 13.27
CA THR A 12 8.36 3.34 13.33
C THR A 12 8.87 2.84 12.00
N THR A 13 9.89 1.99 12.05
CA THR A 13 10.47 1.33 10.88
C THR A 13 10.14 -0.15 10.98
N PHE A 14 9.57 -0.72 9.92
CA PHE A 14 9.20 -2.14 9.89
C PHE A 14 10.25 -2.94 9.13
N THR A 15 10.55 -4.15 9.61
CA THR A 15 11.33 -5.13 8.87
C THR A 15 10.55 -5.58 7.62
N VAL A 16 11.25 -6.25 6.69
CA VAL A 16 10.61 -6.80 5.48
C VAL A 16 9.56 -7.84 5.87
N GLU A 17 9.91 -8.77 6.76
CA GLU A 17 9.00 -9.80 7.27
C GLU A 17 7.74 -9.21 7.92
N GLN A 18 7.89 -8.15 8.73
CA GLN A 18 6.75 -7.46 9.33
C GLN A 18 5.83 -6.87 8.25
N LYS A 19 6.39 -6.27 7.20
CA LYS A 19 5.58 -5.69 6.10
C LYS A 19 4.83 -6.77 5.34
N GLU A 20 5.46 -7.91 5.06
CA GLU A 20 4.82 -9.03 4.36
C GLU A 20 3.65 -9.58 5.16
N LYS A 21 3.84 -9.83 6.46
CA LYS A 21 2.76 -10.24 7.37
C LYS A 21 1.64 -9.19 7.43
N MET A 22 2.01 -7.91 7.55
CA MET A 22 1.05 -6.79 7.59
C MET A 22 0.24 -6.66 6.30
N LEU A 23 0.87 -6.88 5.13
CA LEU A 23 0.22 -6.89 3.82
C LEU A 23 -0.77 -8.05 3.70
N GLY A 24 -0.34 -9.27 4.03
CA GLY A 24 -1.21 -10.45 3.95
C GLY A 24 -2.45 -10.32 4.84
N PHE A 25 -2.29 -9.77 6.05
CA PHE A 25 -3.43 -9.46 6.91
C PHE A 25 -4.34 -8.38 6.30
N ALA A 26 -3.76 -7.31 5.76
CA ALA A 26 -4.51 -6.19 5.17
C ALA A 26 -5.33 -6.61 3.95
N GLU A 27 -4.80 -7.50 3.10
CA GLU A 27 -5.53 -8.09 1.97
C GLU A 27 -6.70 -8.96 2.44
N ARG A 28 -6.47 -9.81 3.46
CA ARG A 28 -7.52 -10.66 4.04
C ARG A 28 -8.70 -9.86 4.59
N VAL A 29 -8.43 -8.71 5.22
CA VAL A 29 -9.48 -7.82 5.77
C VAL A 29 -9.95 -6.73 4.79
N GLY A 30 -9.50 -6.79 3.52
CA GLY A 30 -9.92 -5.86 2.47
C GLY A 30 -9.57 -4.39 2.75
N TRP A 31 -8.48 -4.14 3.47
CA TRP A 31 -8.00 -2.80 3.84
C TRP A 31 -8.99 -1.95 4.67
N ARG A 32 -10.04 -2.57 5.22
CA ARG A 32 -11.09 -1.88 5.98
C ARG A 32 -11.27 -2.50 7.36
N LEU A 33 -10.82 -1.77 8.37
CA LEU A 33 -10.94 -2.19 9.76
C LEU A 33 -12.35 -1.94 10.29
N GLN A 34 -13.05 -3.01 10.62
CA GLN A 34 -14.30 -2.97 11.39
C GLN A 34 -14.03 -3.32 12.85
N LYS A 35 -14.93 -2.91 13.76
CA LYS A 35 -14.82 -3.18 15.21
C LYS A 35 -14.64 -4.68 15.53
N GLN A 36 -15.31 -5.53 14.78
CA GLN A 36 -15.24 -6.99 14.90
C GLN A 36 -13.83 -7.57 14.65
N HIS A 37 -12.97 -6.87 13.92
CA HIS A 37 -11.60 -7.32 13.67
C HIS A 37 -10.60 -6.78 14.71
N GLU A 38 -11.01 -5.95 15.67
CA GLU A 38 -10.08 -5.34 16.63
C GLU A 38 -9.34 -6.37 17.49
N ASN A 39 -10.01 -7.45 17.91
CA ASN A 39 -9.38 -8.54 18.67
C ASN A 39 -8.36 -9.28 17.80
N ALA A 40 -8.74 -9.67 16.58
CA ALA A 40 -7.84 -10.35 15.65
C ALA A 40 -6.62 -9.50 15.28
N ILE A 41 -6.78 -8.17 15.22
CA ILE A 41 -5.68 -7.25 14.98
C ILE A 41 -4.78 -7.16 16.20
N ASP A 42 -5.33 -7.17 17.40
CA ASP A 42 -4.52 -7.11 18.61
C ASP A 42 -3.64 -8.35 18.75
N GLU A 43 -4.21 -9.55 18.58
CA GLU A 43 -3.47 -10.82 18.56
C GLU A 43 -2.37 -10.81 17.48
N PHE A 44 -2.71 -10.45 16.25
CA PHE A 44 -1.75 -10.36 15.14
C PHE A 44 -0.63 -9.34 15.44
N CYS A 45 -0.98 -8.16 15.96
CA CYS A 45 -0.04 -7.11 16.32
C CYS A 45 0.92 -7.54 17.44
N ASN A 46 0.41 -8.31 18.42
CA ASN A 46 1.21 -8.88 19.50
C ASN A 46 2.19 -9.93 18.97
N GLU A 47 1.79 -10.74 17.99
CA GLU A 47 2.66 -11.74 17.35
C GLU A 47 3.83 -11.11 16.58
N ILE A 48 3.59 -10.05 15.81
CA ILE A 48 4.62 -9.40 14.98
C ILE A 48 5.41 -8.29 15.72
N GLY A 49 5.03 -7.98 16.96
CA GLY A 49 5.64 -6.93 17.77
C GLY A 49 5.34 -5.50 17.29
N VAL A 50 4.19 -5.27 16.67
CA VAL A 50 3.78 -3.95 16.16
C VAL A 50 2.62 -3.42 17.00
N ARG A 51 2.67 -2.13 17.38
CA ARG A 51 1.55 -1.52 18.11
C ARG A 51 0.29 -1.43 17.24
N GLN A 52 -0.87 -1.81 17.77
CA GLN A 52 -2.17 -1.75 17.08
C GLN A 52 -2.44 -0.38 16.42
N LYS A 53 -2.18 0.72 17.13
CA LYS A 53 -2.35 2.09 16.60
C LYS A 53 -1.46 2.37 15.39
N VAL A 54 -0.24 1.84 15.40
CA VAL A 54 0.73 2.01 14.31
C VAL A 54 0.28 1.21 13.09
N PHE A 55 -0.17 -0.02 13.28
CA PHE A 55 -0.73 -0.85 12.21
C PHE A 55 -1.98 -0.22 11.58
N LYS A 56 -2.91 0.29 12.39
CA LYS A 56 -4.10 1.03 11.94
C LYS A 56 -3.73 2.22 11.04
N VAL A 57 -2.75 3.04 11.45
CA VAL A 57 -2.26 4.17 10.66
C VAL A 57 -1.58 3.69 9.37
N TRP A 58 -0.77 2.64 9.44
CA TRP A 58 -0.13 2.05 8.26
C TRP A 58 -1.18 1.57 7.25
N MET A 59 -2.21 0.84 7.67
CA MET A 59 -3.28 0.41 6.76
C MET A 59 -4.02 1.59 6.15
N HIS A 60 -4.32 2.63 6.95
CA HIS A 60 -4.97 3.83 6.44
C HIS A 60 -4.14 4.53 5.35
N ASN A 61 -2.82 4.63 5.56
CA ASN A 61 -1.92 5.28 4.62
C ASN A 61 -1.76 4.47 3.32
N ASN A 62 -1.64 3.14 3.43
CA ASN A 62 -1.33 2.29 2.29
C ASN A 62 -2.57 1.93 1.44
N LYS A 63 -3.79 1.98 1.99
CA LYS A 63 -5.01 1.55 1.27
C LYS A 63 -5.22 2.21 -0.09
N HIS A 64 -4.85 3.50 -0.24
CA HIS A 64 -5.04 4.24 -1.48
C HIS A 64 -3.98 3.90 -2.53
N PHE A 65 -2.73 3.74 -2.10
CA PHE A 65 -1.63 3.35 -2.97
C PHE A 65 -1.85 1.95 -3.54
N ILE A 66 -2.27 1.00 -2.69
CA ILE A 66 -2.51 -0.39 -3.11
C ILE A 66 -3.71 -0.49 -4.05
N ARG A 67 -4.81 0.23 -3.81
CA ARG A 67 -5.93 0.29 -4.77
C ARG A 67 -5.50 0.85 -6.11
N LYS A 68 -4.68 1.90 -6.13
CA LYS A 68 -4.16 2.46 -7.38
C LYS A 68 -3.28 1.45 -8.12
N GLN A 69 -2.41 0.72 -7.40
CA GLN A 69 -1.59 -0.34 -7.99
C GLN A 69 -2.45 -1.47 -8.55
N GLN A 70 -3.45 -1.97 -7.82
CA GLN A 70 -4.37 -2.99 -8.33
C GLN A 70 -5.13 -2.53 -9.58
N LEU A 71 -5.61 -1.29 -9.61
CA LEU A 71 -6.27 -0.72 -10.80
C LEU A 71 -5.33 -0.57 -11.99
N LEU A 72 -4.06 -0.25 -11.76
CA LEU A 72 -3.05 -0.19 -12.82
C LEU A 72 -2.70 -1.58 -13.35
N MET A 73 -2.65 -2.60 -12.50
CA MET A 73 -2.46 -3.99 -12.92
C MET A 73 -3.65 -4.55 -13.71
N GLN A 74 -4.87 -4.07 -13.45
CA GLN A 74 -6.07 -4.43 -14.24
C GLN A 74 -6.16 -3.74 -15.61
N LYS A 75 -5.34 -2.70 -15.86
CA LYS A 75 -5.35 -1.96 -17.14
C LYS A 75 -4.46 -2.54 -18.24
N GLN A 76 -3.97 -3.76 -18.09
CA GLN A 76 -3.35 -4.49 -19.20
C GLN A 76 -4.35 -5.49 -19.80
N PRO A 77 -5.24 -5.10 -20.74
CA PRO A 77 -5.70 -6.05 -21.71
C PRO A 77 -4.49 -6.41 -22.58
N HIS A 78 -4.32 -7.70 -22.87
CA HIS A 78 -3.39 -8.11 -23.91
C HIS A 78 -3.71 -7.31 -25.18
N GLU A 79 -2.75 -6.60 -25.73
CA GLU A 79 -2.85 -6.07 -27.09
C GLU A 79 -1.62 -6.56 -27.83
N GLN A 80 -1.73 -7.80 -28.30
CA GLN A 80 -0.83 -8.36 -29.29
C GLN A 80 -1.67 -9.15 -30.29
N LEU A 81 -1.96 -8.52 -31.43
CA LEU A 81 -1.65 -9.03 -32.77
C LEU A 81 -2.17 -8.03 -33.81
N GLU A 82 -1.26 -7.31 -34.47
CA GLU A 82 -1.27 -7.15 -35.93
C GLU A 82 0.18 -6.87 -36.39
N PRO A 83 0.81 -7.75 -37.18
CA PRO A 83 2.09 -7.46 -37.79
C PRO A 83 1.95 -6.71 -39.12
N SER A 84 2.73 -5.64 -39.22
CA SER A 84 3.47 -5.20 -40.41
C SER A 84 2.85 -4.16 -41.38
N VAL A 85 3.62 -3.06 -41.49
CA VAL A 85 4.01 -2.31 -42.71
C VAL A 85 3.02 -1.28 -43.27
N PHE A 86 3.32 0.01 -43.01
CA PHE A 86 3.68 0.93 -44.11
C PHE A 86 4.60 2.06 -43.62
N SER A 87 5.88 1.91 -43.99
CA SER A 87 6.79 2.92 -44.55
C SER A 87 6.69 4.40 -44.17
N ASN A 88 7.83 4.90 -43.67
CA ASN A 88 8.52 6.14 -44.05
C ASN A 88 7.72 7.46 -44.11
N GLY A 89 8.00 8.35 -43.15
CA GLY A 89 7.66 9.76 -43.23
C GLY A 89 8.59 10.61 -42.36
N ILE A 90 9.63 11.14 -43.00
CA ILE A 90 10.50 12.20 -42.49
C ILE A 90 9.66 13.45 -42.19
N SER A 91 9.78 14.02 -40.99
CA SER A 91 9.68 15.48 -40.76
C SER A 91 10.14 15.80 -39.33
N SER A 92 11.42 16.11 -39.14
CA SER A 92 11.92 17.48 -38.98
C SER A 92 11.30 18.29 -37.82
N LYS A 93 11.96 18.22 -36.65
CA LYS A 93 12.30 19.31 -35.70
C LYS A 93 11.53 20.64 -35.83
N SER A 94 10.92 21.08 -34.72
CA SER A 94 10.93 22.48 -34.28
C SER A 94 10.57 22.59 -32.79
N TRP A 95 11.50 23.20 -32.03
CA TRP A 95 11.49 23.78 -30.68
C TRP A 95 10.46 23.34 -29.63
#